data_AF-A0A841ZCF6-F1
#
_entry.id   AF-A0A841ZCF6-F1
#
_cell.length_a   1.000
_cell.length_b   1.000
_cell.length_c   1.000
_cell.angle_alpha   90.00
_cell.angle_beta   90.00
_cell.angle_gamma   90.00
#
_symmetry.space_group_name_H-M   'P 1'
#
loop_
_entity.id
_entity.type
_entity.pdbx_description
1 polymer ?
#
loop_
_entity_poly.entity_id
_entity_poly.type
_entity_poly.pdbx_seq_one_letter_code
_entity_poly.pdbx_strand_id
1 'polypeptide(L)'
;MNTNEKTELAVSVSDKYVSIQTCDEGYDYSIYSMSFNLLDGGIIESPEIPIQEALDDIVEELAMLPIYAEPIDYAVLREKVE
;
A
#
# COMPACT_ATOMS: atom_id res chain seq x y z
N MET A 1 10.32 -0.17 -30.33
CA MET A 1 10.49 0.33 -28.95
C MET A 1 10.15 -0.84 -28.06
N ASN A 2 11.12 -1.38 -27.31
CA ASN A 2 10.83 -2.45 -26.35
C ASN A 2 10.26 -1.79 -25.10
N THR A 3 8.97 -1.45 -25.13
CA THR A 3 8.22 -1.20 -23.91
C THR A 3 7.99 -2.57 -23.28
N ASN A 4 8.95 -3.02 -22.47
CA ASN A 4 8.71 -4.15 -21.56
C ASN A 4 7.60 -3.68 -20.63
N GLU A 5 6.35 -4.05 -20.94
CA GLU A 5 5.22 -3.92 -20.04
C GLU A 5 5.57 -4.73 -18.80
N LYS A 6 5.88 -4.03 -17.71
CA LYS A 6 6.22 -4.69 -16.45
C LYS A 6 4.96 -5.40 -15.97
N THR A 7 5.01 -6.72 -15.83
CA THR A 7 3.90 -7.52 -15.31
C THR A 7 3.93 -7.62 -13.78
N GLU A 8 5.04 -7.18 -13.17
CA GLU A 8 5.28 -7.22 -11.73
C GLU A 8 6.14 -6.03 -11.29
N LEU A 9 5.87 -5.52 -10.10
CA LEU A 9 6.60 -4.43 -9.46
C LEU A 9 6.67 -4.67 -7.95
N ALA A 10 7.75 -4.17 -7.33
CA ALA A 10 7.86 -4.13 -5.88
C ALA A 10 8.63 -2.89 -5.43
N VAL A 11 8.21 -2.29 -4.32
CA VAL A 11 8.79 -1.08 -3.73
C VAL A 11 8.80 -1.16 -2.21
N SER A 12 9.70 -0.41 -1.58
CA SER A 12 9.67 -0.17 -0.13
C SER A 12 9.04 1.18 0.15
N VAL A 13 8.07 1.21 1.06
CA VAL A 13 7.41 2.44 1.53
C VAL A 13 7.54 2.49 3.05
N SER A 14 8.30 3.45 3.56
CA SER A 14 8.58 3.61 5.00
C SER A 14 9.12 2.32 5.66
N ASP A 15 8.31 1.61 6.45
CA ASP A 15 8.63 0.37 7.17
C ASP A 15 7.97 -0.88 6.54
N LYS A 16 7.50 -0.78 5.28
CA LYS A 16 6.77 -1.84 4.58
C LYS A 16 7.34 -2.10 3.20
N TYR A 17 7.03 -3.27 2.68
CA TYR A 17 7.25 -3.63 1.27
C TYR A 17 5.90 -3.82 0.60
N VAL A 18 5.76 -3.32 -0.63
CA VAL A 18 4.57 -3.49 -1.46
C VAL A 18 5.00 -4.22 -2.72
N SER A 19 4.30 -5.29 -3.08
CA SER A 19 4.40 -5.95 -4.38
C SER A 19 3.06 -5.87 -5.10
N ILE A 20 3.10 -5.76 -6.42
CA ILE A 20 1.93 -5.79 -7.30
C ILE A 20 2.27 -6.58 -8.55
N GLN A 21 1.33 -7.40 -9.04
CA GLN A 21 1.49 -8.21 -10.23
C GLN A 21 0.18 -8.29 -11.02
N THR A 22 0.26 -8.41 -12.34
CA THR A 22 -0.92 -8.63 -13.19
C THR A 22 -1.58 -9.97 -12.86
N CYS A 23 -2.91 -9.97 -12.74
CA CYS A 23 -3.74 -11.18 -12.61
C CYS A 23 -4.92 -11.11 -13.60
N ASP A 24 -5.72 -12.18 -13.71
CA ASP A 24 -6.84 -12.24 -14.66
C ASP A 24 -7.90 -11.14 -14.43
N GLU A 25 -8.04 -10.68 -13.19
CA GLU A 25 -9.04 -9.69 -12.77
C GLU A 25 -8.48 -8.25 -12.72
N GLY A 26 -7.16 -8.07 -12.90
CA GLY A 26 -6.49 -6.77 -12.79
C GLY A 26 -5.10 -6.90 -12.18
N TYR A 27 -4.93 -6.48 -10.92
CA TYR A 27 -3.66 -6.54 -10.21
C TYR A 27 -3.77 -7.17 -8.83
N ASP A 28 -3.00 -8.21 -8.56
CA ASP A 28 -2.83 -8.80 -7.23
C ASP A 28 -1.72 -8.06 -6.51
N TYR A 29 -2.02 -7.47 -5.35
CA TYR A 29 -1.08 -6.73 -4.53
C TYR A 29 -0.91 -7.36 -3.15
N SER A 30 0.27 -7.16 -2.56
CA SER A 30 0.59 -7.63 -1.22
C SER A 30 1.49 -6.63 -0.50
N ILE A 31 1.21 -6.42 0.78
CA ILE A 31 1.90 -5.50 1.66
C ILE A 31 2.54 -6.31 2.79
N TYR A 32 3.83 -6.14 2.99
CA TYR A 32 4.61 -6.87 3.99
C TYR A 32 5.24 -5.92 5.01
N SER A 33 5.45 -6.41 6.23
CA SER A 33 6.30 -5.73 7.21
C SER A 33 7.78 -5.85 6.85
N MET A 34 8.66 -5.10 7.55
CA MET A 34 10.12 -5.26 7.42
C MET A 34 10.63 -6.69 7.67
N SER A 35 9.84 -7.52 8.35
CA SER A 35 10.16 -8.94 8.59
C SER A 35 9.52 -9.89 7.57
N PHE A 36 9.05 -9.37 6.43
CA PHE A 36 8.39 -10.12 5.35
C PHE A 36 7.12 -10.87 5.77
N ASN A 37 6.46 -10.44 6.86
CA ASN A 37 5.15 -10.96 7.21
C ASN A 37 4.10 -10.22 6.41
N LEU A 38 3.16 -10.95 5.80
CA LEU A 38 2.02 -10.36 5.11
C LEU A 38 1.17 -9.57 6.11
N LEU A 39 1.00 -8.28 5.84
CA LEU A 39 0.15 -7.38 6.61
C LEU A 39 -1.22 -7.26 5.96
N ASP A 40 -1.24 -7.13 4.64
CA ASP A 40 -2.46 -6.94 3.85
C ASP A 40 -2.22 -7.35 2.39
N GLY A 41 -3.29 -7.58 1.65
CA GLY A 41 -3.24 -7.90 0.22
C GLY A 41 -4.63 -8.08 -0.39
N GLY A 42 -4.70 -7.95 -1.70
CA GLY A 42 -5.97 -8.02 -2.41
C GLY A 42 -5.81 -7.87 -3.92
N ILE A 43 -6.95 -7.76 -4.60
CA ILE A 43 -7.02 -7.58 -6.05
C ILE A 43 -7.57 -6.19 -6.34
N ILE A 44 -6.89 -5.45 -7.21
CA ILE A 44 -7.38 -4.23 -7.84
C ILE A 44 -8.02 -4.62 -9.17
N GLU A 45 -9.34 -4.52 -9.25
CA GLU A 45 -10.15 -4.84 -10.45
C GLU A 45 -10.12 -3.71 -11.50
N SER A 46 -8.96 -3.10 -11.72
CA SER A 46 -8.78 -1.98 -12.66
C SER A 46 -7.64 -2.27 -13.63
N PRO A 47 -7.80 -3.25 -14.54
CA PRO A 47 -6.78 -3.57 -15.55
C PRO A 47 -6.56 -2.44 -16.57
N GLU A 48 -7.45 -1.45 -16.63
CA GLU A 48 -7.36 -0.32 -17.56
C GLU A 48 -6.26 0.70 -17.20
N ILE A 49 -5.87 0.79 -15.93
CA ILE A 49 -4.78 1.67 -15.48
C ILE A 49 -3.45 0.92 -15.58
N PRO A 50 -2.32 1.59 -15.90
CA PRO A 50 -1.03 0.93 -15.91
C PRO A 50 -0.64 0.47 -14.50
N ILE A 51 0.05 -0.67 -14.41
CA ILE A 51 0.51 -1.25 -13.12
C ILE A 51 1.30 -0.26 -12.24
N GLN A 52 1.99 0.71 -12.85
CA GLN A 52 2.72 1.74 -12.11
C GLN A 52 1.76 2.72 -11.42
N GLU A 53 0.65 3.08 -12.07
CA GLU A 53 -0.37 3.96 -11.49
C GLU A 53 -1.12 3.23 -10.36
N ALA A 54 -1.47 1.96 -10.58
CA ALA A 54 -2.03 1.10 -9.53
C ALA A 54 -1.10 0.97 -8.31
N LEU A 55 0.22 0.90 -8.53
CA LEU A 55 1.19 0.89 -7.46
C LEU A 55 1.29 2.23 -6.73
N ASP A 56 1.34 3.33 -7.49
CA ASP A 56 1.46 4.68 -6.94
C ASP A 56 0.26 5.00 -6.04
N ASP A 57 -0.95 4.58 -6.40
CA ASP A 57 -2.16 4.70 -5.56
C ASP A 57 -2.01 3.99 -4.20
N ILE A 58 -1.53 2.73 -4.20
CA ILE A 58 -1.28 1.98 -2.95
C ILE A 58 -0.20 2.69 -2.11
N VAL A 59 0.86 3.16 -2.75
CA VAL A 59 1.98 3.83 -2.08
C VAL A 59 1.53 5.14 -1.45
N GLU A 60 0.72 5.94 -2.16
CA GLU A 60 0.17 7.20 -1.64
C GLU A 60 -0.76 6.96 -0.45
N GLU A 61 -1.65 5.96 -0.52
CA GLU A 61 -2.51 5.60 0.59
C GLU A 61 -1.69 5.21 1.83
N LEU A 62 -0.69 4.33 1.65
CA LEU A 62 0.20 3.91 2.73
C LEU A 62 1.03 5.07 3.32
N ALA A 63 1.45 6.02 2.49
CA ALA A 63 2.19 7.20 2.92
C ALA A 63 1.32 8.19 3.71
N MET A 64 0.01 8.22 3.43
CA MET A 64 -0.96 9.05 4.16
C MET A 64 -1.40 8.43 5.49
N LEU A 65 -1.24 7.11 5.67
CA LEU A 65 -1.53 6.48 6.95
C LEU A 65 -0.54 6.96 8.02
N PRO A 66 -1.01 7.47 9.17
CA PRO A 66 -0.14 7.77 10.28
C PRO A 66 0.52 6.46 10.73
N ILE A 67 1.83 6.36 10.48
CA ILE A 67 2.64 5.14 10.70
C ILE A 67 2.54 4.65 12.17
N TYR A 68 2.08 5.52 13.09
CA TYR A 68 1.87 5.22 14.51
C TYR A 68 0.66 5.99 15.09
N ALA A 69 -0.55 5.70 14.65
CA ALA A 69 -1.75 6.16 15.37
C ALA A 69 -2.01 5.26 16.59
N GLU A 70 -1.31 5.54 17.69
CA GLU A 70 -1.65 4.96 19.00
C GLU A 70 -3.02 5.49 19.44
N PRO A 71 -3.96 4.61 19.87
CA PRO A 71 -5.24 5.05 20.38
C PRO A 71 -5.03 5.85 21.67
N ILE A 72 -5.30 7.15 21.60
CA ILE A 72 -5.38 8.02 22.77
C ILE A 72 -6.76 7.88 23.41
N ASP A 73 -6.80 7.66 24.73
CA ASP A 73 -8.03 7.73 25.50
C ASP A 73 -8.67 9.12 25.32
N TYR A 74 -9.94 9.14 24.92
CA TYR A 74 -10.68 10.37 24.65
C TYR A 74 -10.75 11.29 25.88
N ALA A 75 -10.72 10.74 27.10
CA ALA A 75 -10.65 11.53 28.32
C ALA A 75 -9.31 12.30 28.42
N VAL A 76 -8.20 11.66 28.04
CA VAL A 76 -6.86 12.29 27.99
C VAL A 76 -6.79 13.36 26.89
N LEU A 77 -7.44 13.12 25.74
CA LEU A 77 -7.52 14.11 24.67
C LEU A 77 -8.29 15.36 25.15
N ARG A 78 -9.43 15.15 25.81
CA ARG A 78 -10.28 16.24 26.33
C ARG A 78 -9.58 17.12 27.36
N GLU A 79 -8.74 16.53 28.21
CA GLU A 79 -8.01 17.28 29.26
C GLU A 79 -6.87 18.14 28.71
N LYS A 80 -6.26 17.76 27.58
CA LYS A 80 -5.12 18.49 26.99
C LYS A 80 -5.49 19.64 26.06
N VAL A 81 -6.73 19.69 25.60
CA VAL A 81 -7.21 20.68 24.61
C VAL A 81 -7.86 21.90 25.29
N GLU A 82 -7.83 21.95 26.63
CA GLU A 82 -8.23 23.11 27.44
C GLU A 82 -7.05 24.01 27.81
#